data_AF-A0A286A7F3-F1
#
_entry.id   AF-A0A286A7F3-F1
#
_cell.length_a   1.000
_cell.length_b   1.000
_cell.length_c   1.000
_cell.angle_alpha   90.00
_cell.angle_beta   90.00
_cell.angle_gamma   90.00
#
_symmetry.space_group_name_H-M   'P 1'
#
loop_
_entity.id
_entity.type
_entity.pdbx_description
1 polymer ?
#
loop_
_entity_poly.entity_id
_entity_poly.type
_entity_poly.pdbx_seq_one_letter_code
_entity_poly.pdbx_strand_id
1 'polypeptide(L)'
;MGKPFTSERLQNIRRMRRARRLHKQQPLFAYEMMRTDYPGYPYELFLDDLRYRKPRKKRTRKSGLCRYGRFNRMQSLISQYGWTGDIELARQANKLRERMTKPYRVLAKVEDHYIEQNFSALIPIDSIEELVRKLADCQSMDQANKILLEFQASNNMY
;
A
#
# COMPACT_ATOMS: atom_id res chain seq x y z
N MET A 1 -12.05 -25.17 5.87
CA MET A 1 -12.27 -25.80 4.55
C MET A 1 -13.64 -25.38 4.05
N GLY A 2 -13.74 -24.69 2.90
CA GLY A 2 -15.04 -24.28 2.36
C GLY A 2 -15.86 -25.48 1.88
N LYS A 3 -17.20 -25.39 1.93
CA LYS A 3 -18.08 -26.46 1.43
C LYS A 3 -17.75 -26.79 -0.04
N PRO A 4 -17.69 -28.07 -0.42
CA PRO A 4 -17.42 -28.47 -1.80
C PRO A 4 -18.50 -27.91 -2.74
N PHE A 5 -18.13 -27.62 -3.99
CA PHE A 5 -19.09 -27.18 -4.99
C PHE A 5 -20.09 -28.30 -5.30
N THR A 6 -21.35 -27.94 -5.51
CA THR A 6 -22.36 -28.87 -6.03
C THR A 6 -21.98 -29.35 -7.43
N SER A 7 -22.44 -30.55 -7.79
CA SER A 7 -22.18 -31.18 -9.10
C SER A 7 -22.62 -30.27 -10.27
N GLU A 8 -23.81 -29.69 -10.17
CA GLU A 8 -24.36 -28.73 -11.15
C GLU A 8 -23.45 -27.50 -11.30
N ARG A 9 -22.99 -26.94 -10.18
CA ARG A 9 -22.11 -25.78 -10.19
C ARG A 9 -20.76 -26.11 -10.85
N LEU A 10 -20.24 -27.31 -10.63
CA LEU A 10 -19.01 -27.78 -11.29
C LEU A 10 -19.21 -27.94 -12.80
N GLN A 11 -20.33 -28.50 -13.24
CA GLN A 11 -20.66 -28.64 -14.66
C GLN A 11 -20.74 -27.26 -15.35
N ASN A 12 -21.42 -26.29 -14.73
CA ASN A 12 -21.51 -24.92 -15.23
C ASN A 12 -20.13 -24.25 -15.35
N ILE A 13 -19.26 -24.43 -14.36
CA ILE A 13 -17.88 -23.91 -14.41
C ILE A 13 -17.08 -24.57 -15.53
N ARG A 14 -17.22 -25.89 -15.72
CA ARG A 14 -16.50 -26.64 -16.77
C ARG A 14 -16.95 -26.19 -18.16
N ARG A 15 -18.25 -26.08 -18.39
CA ARG A 15 -18.85 -25.58 -19.63
C ARG A 15 -18.33 -24.18 -19.98
N MET A 16 -18.42 -23.24 -19.05
CA MET A 16 -17.91 -21.87 -19.25
C MET A 16 -16.42 -21.85 -19.60
N ARG A 17 -15.60 -22.66 -18.92
CA ARG A 17 -14.16 -22.77 -19.20
C ARG A 17 -13.87 -23.39 -20.57
N ARG A 18 -14.73 -24.28 -21.05
CA ARG A 18 -14.63 -24.88 -22.39
C ARG A 18 -14.98 -23.84 -23.45
N ALA A 19 -16.11 -23.15 -23.32
CA ALA A 19 -16.53 -22.06 -24.21
C ALA A 19 -15.43 -21.01 -24.38
N ARG A 20 -14.85 -20.53 -23.28
CA ARG A 20 -13.74 -19.54 -23.31
C ARG A 20 -12.47 -20.06 -23.97
N ARG A 21 -12.15 -21.35 -23.78
CA ARG A 21 -10.97 -21.98 -24.39
C ARG A 21 -11.15 -22.12 -25.90
N LEU A 22 -12.30 -22.64 -26.33
CA LEU A 22 -12.64 -22.76 -27.75
C LEU A 22 -12.67 -21.39 -28.42
N HIS A 23 -13.32 -20.40 -27.82
CA HIS A 23 -13.35 -19.03 -28.37
C HIS A 23 -11.95 -18.40 -28.49
N LYS A 24 -11.02 -18.75 -27.60
CA LYS A 24 -9.62 -18.28 -27.72
C LYS A 24 -8.86 -18.99 -28.86
N GLN A 25 -9.17 -20.26 -29.13
CA GLN A 25 -8.47 -21.07 -30.14
C GLN A 25 -9.06 -20.88 -31.55
N GLN A 26 -10.39 -20.92 -31.66
CA GLN A 26 -11.15 -20.97 -32.90
C GLN A 26 -12.45 -20.16 -32.74
N PRO A 27 -12.38 -18.82 -32.70
CA PRO A 27 -13.52 -17.97 -32.36
C PRO A 27 -14.75 -18.15 -33.25
N LEU A 28 -14.54 -18.32 -34.57
CA LEU A 28 -15.63 -18.48 -35.55
C LEU A 28 -16.42 -19.78 -35.38
N PHE A 29 -15.76 -20.86 -34.95
CA PHE A 29 -16.36 -22.19 -34.84
C PHE A 29 -16.73 -22.57 -33.39
N ALA A 30 -16.30 -21.76 -32.41
CA ALA A 30 -16.42 -22.07 -31.00
C ALA A 30 -17.87 -22.33 -30.55
N TYR A 31 -18.85 -21.64 -31.13
CA TYR A 31 -20.26 -21.86 -30.81
C TYR A 31 -20.77 -23.22 -31.31
N GLU A 32 -20.50 -23.56 -32.58
CA GLU A 32 -20.94 -24.84 -33.15
C GLU A 32 -20.27 -26.02 -32.44
N MET A 33 -18.98 -25.90 -32.11
CA MET A 33 -18.28 -26.90 -31.30
C MET A 33 -18.89 -27.05 -29.89
N MET A 34 -19.32 -25.94 -29.28
CA MET A 34 -20.04 -25.98 -28.01
C MET A 34 -21.41 -26.65 -28.13
N ARG A 35 -22.13 -26.47 -29.25
CA ARG A 35 -23.39 -27.17 -29.53
C ARG A 35 -23.21 -28.67 -29.70
N THR A 36 -22.09 -29.09 -30.31
CA THR A 36 -21.75 -30.52 -30.43
C THR A 36 -21.47 -31.15 -29.06
N ASP A 37 -20.68 -30.46 -28.22
CA ASP A 37 -20.32 -30.95 -26.88
C ASP A 37 -21.52 -30.86 -25.88
N TYR A 38 -22.42 -29.90 -26.07
CA TYR A 38 -23.58 -29.64 -25.20
C TYR A 38 -24.86 -29.46 -26.03
N PRO A 39 -25.62 -30.55 -26.26
CA PRO A 39 -26.90 -30.48 -26.97
C PRO A 39 -27.86 -29.49 -26.29
N GLY A 40 -28.51 -28.64 -27.11
CA GLY A 40 -29.45 -27.61 -26.62
C GLY A 40 -28.79 -26.36 -26.02
N TYR A 41 -27.48 -26.19 -26.17
CA TYR A 41 -26.78 -24.98 -25.71
C TYR A 41 -27.13 -23.74 -26.55
N PRO A 42 -27.86 -22.75 -26.00
CA PRO A 42 -28.34 -21.61 -26.78
C PRO A 42 -27.22 -20.58 -26.97
N TYR A 43 -27.30 -19.84 -28.07
CA TYR A 43 -26.29 -18.83 -28.42
C TYR A 43 -26.16 -17.71 -27.38
N GLU A 44 -27.26 -17.30 -26.76
CA GLU A 44 -27.26 -16.28 -25.70
C GLU A 44 -26.40 -16.68 -24.50
N LEU A 45 -26.44 -17.96 -24.14
CA LEU A 45 -25.70 -18.52 -23.02
C LEU A 45 -24.20 -18.68 -23.35
N PHE A 46 -23.87 -18.87 -24.62
CA PHE A 46 -22.50 -18.77 -25.12
C PHE A 46 -21.93 -17.37 -24.94
N LEU A 47 -22.67 -16.35 -25.39
CA LEU A 47 -22.26 -14.96 -25.20
C LEU A 47 -22.12 -14.60 -23.72
N ASP A 48 -23.02 -15.06 -22.87
CA ASP A 48 -22.92 -14.82 -21.42
C ASP A 48 -21.71 -15.52 -20.78
N ASP A 49 -21.39 -16.75 -21.19
CA ASP A 49 -20.19 -17.46 -20.71
C ASP A 49 -18.89 -16.74 -21.09
N LEU A 50 -18.86 -16.04 -22.22
CA LEU A 50 -17.73 -15.23 -22.67
C LEU A 50 -17.57 -13.90 -21.90
N ARG A 51 -18.63 -13.40 -21.26
CA ARG A 51 -18.58 -12.13 -20.52
C ARG A 51 -17.68 -12.22 -19.28
N TYR A 52 -16.84 -11.20 -19.10
CA TYR A 52 -16.08 -11.01 -17.86
C TYR A 52 -16.97 -10.39 -16.78
N ARG A 53 -17.47 -11.21 -15.85
CA ARG A 53 -18.34 -10.74 -14.75
C ARG A 53 -17.63 -9.94 -13.65
N LYS A 54 -16.30 -9.96 -13.60
CA LYS A 54 -15.52 -9.20 -12.62
C LYS A 54 -14.45 -8.37 -13.32
N PRO A 55 -14.27 -7.09 -12.96
CA PRO A 55 -13.15 -6.30 -13.45
C PRO A 55 -11.84 -6.99 -13.08
N ARG A 56 -10.83 -6.89 -13.96
CA ARG A 56 -9.50 -7.43 -13.68
C ARG A 56 -9.00 -6.85 -12.35
N LYS A 57 -8.53 -7.71 -11.44
CA LYS A 57 -7.88 -7.25 -10.20
C LYS A 57 -6.71 -6.34 -10.59
N LYS A 58 -6.79 -5.05 -10.25
CA LYS A 58 -5.66 -4.13 -10.39
C LYS A 58 -4.55 -4.64 -9.48
N ARG A 59 -3.35 -4.86 -10.03
CA ARG A 59 -2.17 -5.13 -9.20
C ARG A 59 -1.91 -3.88 -8.37
N THR A 60 -2.14 -3.94 -7.06
CA THR A 60 -1.61 -2.95 -6.14
C THR A 60 -0.08 -3.04 -6.22
N ARG A 61 0.56 -2.05 -6.85
CA ARG A 61 2.02 -1.94 -6.78
C ARG A 61 2.38 -1.81 -5.30
N LYS A 62 3.33 -2.62 -4.81
CA LYS A 62 3.91 -2.38 -3.48
C LYS A 62 4.47 -0.96 -3.51
N SER A 63 3.99 -0.10 -2.62
CA SER A 63 4.63 1.20 -2.40
C SER A 63 6.11 0.95 -2.12
N GLY A 64 7.01 1.65 -2.82
CA GLY A 64 8.45 1.56 -2.57
C GLY A 64 8.87 2.17 -1.22
N LEU A 65 7.94 2.87 -0.56
CA LEU A 65 8.13 3.47 0.75
C LEU A 65 7.93 2.41 1.83
N CYS A 66 8.99 2.11 2.57
CA CYS A 66 8.92 1.25 3.74
C CYS A 66 8.62 2.09 4.99
N ARG A 67 7.77 1.59 5.90
CA ARG A 67 7.63 2.14 7.25
C ARG A 67 8.99 2.11 7.97
N TYR A 68 9.17 3.06 8.90
CA TYR A 68 10.35 3.48 9.65
C TYR A 68 11.38 2.44 10.13
N GLY A 69 11.10 1.14 10.07
CA GLY A 69 12.00 0.06 10.55
C GLY A 69 13.36 -0.04 9.84
N ARG A 70 13.63 0.75 8.78
CA ARG A 70 14.94 0.81 8.12
C ARG A 70 15.81 1.99 8.57
N PHE A 71 15.30 2.85 9.45
CA PHE A 71 16.00 4.05 9.89
C PHE A 71 17.25 3.73 10.72
N ASN A 72 17.13 2.90 11.76
CA ASN A 72 18.28 2.52 12.60
C ASN A 72 19.39 1.89 11.76
N ARG A 73 19.03 1.06 10.76
CA ARG A 73 20.01 0.48 9.83
C ARG A 73 20.70 1.55 8.98
N MET A 74 19.97 2.57 8.53
CA MET A 74 20.55 3.70 7.80
C MET A 74 21.54 4.47 8.68
N GLN A 75 21.19 4.77 9.94
CA GLN A 75 22.11 5.41 10.90
C GLN A 75 23.37 4.58 11.16
N SER A 76 23.23 3.28 11.43
CA SER A 76 24.39 2.41 11.66
C SER A 76 25.35 2.40 10.46
N LEU A 77 24.83 2.43 9.23
CA LEU A 77 25.64 2.48 8.01
C LEU A 77 26.39 3.83 7.87
N ILE A 78 25.74 4.95 8.22
CA ILE A 78 26.41 6.27 8.24
C ILE A 78 27.51 6.30 9.30
N SER A 79 27.24 5.80 10.50
CA SER A 79 28.25 5.72 11.55
C SER A 79 29.44 4.88 11.12
N GLN A 80 29.22 3.67 10.57
CA GLN A 80 30.29 2.80 10.07
C GLN A 80 31.08 3.44 8.93
N TYR A 81 30.43 4.16 8.02
CA TYR A 81 31.11 4.94 6.99
C TYR A 81 32.05 5.99 7.61
N GLY A 82 31.60 6.71 8.64
CA GLY A 82 32.43 7.69 9.34
C GLY A 82 33.71 7.10 9.93
N TRP A 83 33.66 5.84 10.37
CA TRP A 83 34.83 5.14 10.93
C TRP A 83 35.74 4.51 9.86
N THR A 84 35.17 4.03 8.76
CA THR A 84 35.88 3.17 7.79
C THR A 84 36.25 3.88 6.49
N GLY A 85 35.55 4.96 6.14
CA GLY A 85 35.67 5.63 4.85
C GLY A 85 35.12 4.83 3.66
N ASP A 86 34.46 3.68 3.89
CA ASP A 86 33.96 2.83 2.81
C ASP A 86 32.72 3.43 2.14
N ILE A 87 32.89 3.86 0.88
CA ILE A 87 31.88 4.49 0.04
C ILE A 87 30.65 3.59 -0.16
N GLU A 88 30.81 2.28 -0.13
CA GLU A 88 29.68 1.35 -0.29
C GLU A 88 28.66 1.45 0.86
N LEU A 89 29.13 1.73 2.08
CA LEU A 89 28.27 1.96 3.24
C LEU A 89 27.46 3.26 3.07
N ALA A 90 28.09 4.32 2.57
CA ALA A 90 27.41 5.57 2.26
C ALA A 90 26.36 5.40 1.15
N ARG A 91 26.69 4.65 0.09
CA ARG A 91 25.77 4.33 -1.01
C ARG A 91 24.54 3.55 -0.51
N GLN A 92 24.75 2.57 0.36
CA GLN A 92 23.66 1.79 0.96
C GLN A 92 22.77 2.64 1.86
N ALA A 93 23.36 3.51 2.70
CA ALA A 93 22.61 4.44 3.53
C ALA A 93 21.74 5.39 2.69
N ASN A 94 22.29 5.93 1.59
CA ASN A 94 21.56 6.84 0.71
C ASN A 94 20.35 6.16 0.03
N LYS A 95 20.54 4.94 -0.49
CA LYS A 95 19.46 4.15 -1.09
C LYS A 95 18.35 3.81 -0.10
N LEU A 96 18.68 3.65 1.19
CA LEU A 96 17.68 3.47 2.24
C LEU A 96 16.93 4.77 2.51
N ARG A 97 17.64 5.90 2.61
CA ARG A 97 17.07 7.24 2.83
C ARG A 97 16.07 7.64 1.76
N GLU A 98 16.37 7.41 0.48
CA GLU A 98 15.46 7.70 -0.65
C GLU A 98 14.13 6.93 -0.58
N ARG A 99 14.13 5.77 0.10
CA ARG A 99 12.99 4.87 0.22
C ARG A 99 12.26 4.99 1.56
N MET A 100 12.72 5.89 2.43
CA MET A 100 12.06 6.22 3.69
C MET A 100 10.98 7.27 3.46
N THR A 101 9.90 7.18 4.23
CA THR A 101 8.90 8.24 4.30
C THR A 101 9.55 9.51 4.87
N LYS A 102 9.27 10.64 4.20
CA LYS A 102 9.78 12.00 4.46
C LYS A 102 9.37 12.53 5.85
N PRO A 103 9.96 13.65 6.33
CA PRO A 103 9.63 14.27 7.62
C PRO A 103 8.13 14.38 7.85
N TYR A 104 7.72 14.19 9.10
CA TYR A 104 6.35 14.45 9.52
C TYR A 104 6.09 15.94 9.43
N ARG A 105 4.95 16.31 8.86
CA ARG A 105 4.43 17.67 8.89
C ARG A 105 3.28 17.69 9.88
N VAL A 106 3.45 18.36 11.00
CA VAL A 106 2.42 18.56 12.01
C VAL A 106 1.85 19.96 11.83
N LEU A 107 0.54 20.03 11.63
CA LEU A 107 -0.21 21.27 11.52
C LEU A 107 -1.23 21.30 12.66
N ALA A 108 -1.13 22.31 13.53
CA ALA A 108 -2.06 22.54 14.63
C ALA A 108 -2.77 23.87 14.42
N LYS A 109 -4.09 23.89 14.63
CA LYS A 109 -4.88 25.11 14.68
C LYS A 109 -5.17 25.43 16.14
N VAL A 110 -4.76 26.60 16.59
CA VAL A 110 -5.04 27.09 17.94
C VAL A 110 -5.68 28.47 17.78
N GLU A 111 -6.91 28.62 18.29
CA GLU A 111 -7.76 29.78 18.03
C GLU A 111 -7.90 30.06 16.52
N ASP A 112 -7.39 31.20 16.03
CA ASP A 112 -7.37 31.59 14.61
C ASP A 112 -5.98 31.48 13.95
N HIS A 113 -5.02 30.90 14.65
CA HIS A 113 -3.63 30.78 14.17
C HIS A 113 -3.31 29.33 13.78
N TYR A 114 -2.47 29.17 12.76
CA TYR A 114 -1.94 27.88 12.35
C TYR A 114 -0.46 27.81 12.70
N ILE A 115 -0.08 26.74 13.39
CA ILE A 115 1.31 26.37 13.62
C ILE A 115 1.64 25.20 12.72
N GLU A 116 2.66 25.37 11.89
CA GLU A 116 3.21 24.31 11.06
C GLU A 116 4.63 23.98 11.52
N GLN A 117 4.88 22.71 11.83
CA GLN A 117 6.21 22.26 12.17
C GLN A 117 6.57 20.93 11.51
N ASN A 118 7.79 20.87 11.01
CA ASN A 118 8.35 19.68 10.40
C ASN A 118 9.19 18.92 11.41
N PHE A 119 8.90 17.64 11.57
CA PHE A 119 9.61 16.74 12.47
C PHE A 119 10.34 15.67 11.68
N SER A 120 11.50 15.29 12.21
CA SER A 120 12.32 14.27 11.59
C SER A 120 11.57 12.95 11.45
N ALA A 121 11.71 12.28 10.31
CA ALA A 121 11.14 10.94 10.07
C ALA A 121 11.73 9.84 10.98
N LEU A 122 12.63 10.23 11.87
CA LEU A 122 13.37 9.38 12.79
C LEU A 122 12.65 9.24 14.13
N ILE A 123 11.78 10.20 14.43
CA ILE A 123 10.96 10.21 15.63
C ILE A 123 9.91 9.09 15.47
N PRO A 124 9.71 8.23 16.48
CA PRO A 124 8.69 7.20 16.44
C PRO A 124 7.31 7.79 16.13
N ILE A 125 6.53 7.08 15.31
CA ILE A 125 5.18 7.56 14.92
C ILE A 125 4.27 7.73 16.13
N ASP A 126 4.36 6.85 17.12
CA ASP A 126 3.54 6.91 18.33
C ASP A 126 3.79 8.21 19.12
N SER A 127 5.04 8.67 19.17
CA SER A 127 5.41 9.95 19.80
C SER A 127 4.84 11.15 19.04
N ILE A 128 4.80 11.09 17.70
CA ILE A 128 4.17 12.14 16.88
C ILE A 128 2.65 12.14 17.08
N GLU A 129 2.02 10.97 17.18
CA GLU A 129 0.58 10.87 17.46
C GLU A 129 0.22 11.42 18.85
N GLU A 130 1.04 11.14 19.86
CA GLU A 130 0.88 11.74 21.19
C GLU A 130 1.04 13.25 21.18
N LEU A 131 2.03 13.78 20.46
CA LEU A 131 2.20 15.23 20.27
C LEU A 131 0.95 15.86 19.64
N VAL A 132 0.42 15.26 18.58
CA VAL A 132 -0.79 15.77 17.90
C VAL A 132 -1.99 15.77 18.83
N ARG A 133 -2.16 14.74 19.66
CA ARG A 133 -3.24 14.72 20.67
C ARG A 133 -3.08 15.85 21.69
N LYS A 134 -1.86 16.03 22.23
CA LYS A 134 -1.57 17.12 23.19
C LYS A 134 -1.83 18.51 22.59
N LEU A 135 -1.47 18.70 21.31
CA LEU A 135 -1.72 19.97 20.60
C LEU A 135 -3.21 20.20 20.31
N ALA A 136 -4.00 19.15 20.13
CA ALA A 136 -5.44 19.27 19.92
C ALA A 136 -6.19 19.79 21.16
N ASP A 137 -5.68 19.49 22.36
CA ASP A 137 -6.26 19.93 23.64
C ASP A 137 -5.80 21.34 24.06
N CYS A 138 -4.91 21.98 23.30
CA CYS A 138 -4.37 23.29 23.62
C CYS A 138 -5.34 24.41 23.25
N GLN A 139 -5.56 25.34 24.19
CA GLN A 139 -6.42 26.50 23.99
C GLN A 139 -5.65 27.79 23.71
N SER A 140 -4.34 27.82 23.98
CA SER A 140 -3.51 29.02 23.86
C SER A 140 -2.23 28.73 23.06
N MET A 141 -1.80 29.71 22.28
CA MET A 141 -0.56 29.65 21.49
C MET A 141 0.69 29.44 22.36
N ASP A 142 0.74 30.02 23.56
CA ASP A 142 1.90 29.87 24.46
C ASP A 142 2.03 28.44 24.97
N GLN A 143 0.90 27.77 25.24
CA GLN A 143 0.86 26.37 25.64
C GLN A 143 1.32 25.47 24.50
N ALA A 144 0.83 25.71 23.29
CA ALA A 144 1.23 24.95 22.10
C ALA A 144 2.74 25.10 21.82
N ASN A 145 3.28 26.32 21.89
CA ASN A 145 4.71 26.58 21.71
C ASN A 145 5.55 25.88 22.78
N LYS A 146 5.11 25.90 24.05
CA LYS A 146 5.82 25.21 25.14
C LYS A 146 5.89 23.70 24.90
N ILE A 147 4.79 23.08 24.49
CA ILE A 147 4.73 21.64 24.19
C ILE A 147 5.64 21.29 23.00
N LEU A 148 5.65 22.11 21.96
CA LEU A 148 6.53 21.93 20.81
C LEU A 148 8.01 22.02 21.21
N LEU A 149 8.37 23.01 22.04
CA LEU A 149 9.74 23.19 22.54
C LEU A 149 10.18 22.02 23.43
N GLU A 150 9.33 21.55 24.34
CA GLU A 150 9.59 20.37 25.18
C GLU A 150 9.77 19.11 24.32
N PHE A 151 8.95 18.96 23.27
CA PHE A 151 9.05 17.83 22.34
C PHE A 151 10.33 17.90 21.49
N GLN A 152 10.78 19.09 21.12
CA GLN A 152 12.05 19.29 20.39
C GLN A 152 13.26 19.01 21.27
N ALA A 153 13.24 19.49 22.53
CA ALA A 153 14.32 19.27 23.49
C ALA A 153 14.46 17.78 23.84
N SER A 154 13.35 17.07 24.04
CA SER A 154 13.36 15.63 24.36
C SER A 154 13.84 14.75 23.19
N ASN A 155 13.68 15.21 21.95
CA ASN A 155 14.12 14.48 20.75
C ASN A 155 15.47 14.96 20.18
N ASN A 156 16.24 15.79 20.93
CA ASN A 156 17.53 16.35 20.50
C ASN A 156 17.51 16.90 19.07
N MET A 157 16.55 17.78 18.76
CA MET A 157 16.53 18.49 17.46
C MET A 157 17.44 19.73 17.41
N TYR A 158 18.46 19.81 18.26
CA TYR A 158 19.55 20.80 18.21
C TYR A 158 20.91 20.12 18.37
#